data_AF-A0A0F8ZWS3-F1
#
_entry.id   AF-A0A0F8ZWS3-F1
#
_cell.length_a   1.000
_cell.length_b   1.000
_cell.length_c   1.000
_cell.angle_alpha   90.00
_cell.angle_beta   90.00
_cell.angle_gamma   90.00
#
_symmetry.space_group_name_H-M   'P 1'
#
loop_
_entity.id
_entity.type
_entity.pdbx_description
1 polymer ?
#
loop_
_entity_poly.entity_id
_entity_poly.type
_entity_poly.pdbx_seq_one_letter_code
_entity_poly.pdbx_strand_id
1 'polypeptide(L)' 'MPEIITVTLVFTRPTKRTYRYDADETAEENPPVTTLYVQQTAFPGGPPHAISVTVMALDTSRE' A
#
# COMPACT_ATOMS: atom_id res chain seq x y z
N MET A 1 -1.46 1.76 -22.98
CA MET A 1 -1.65 2.71 -21.86
C MET A 1 -1.17 1.99 -20.62
N PRO A 2 -0.38 2.63 -19.73
CA PRO A 2 0.08 1.96 -18.51
C PRO A 2 -1.13 1.54 -17.69
N GLU A 3 -1.13 0.30 -17.23
CA GLU A 3 -2.15 -0.17 -16.31
C GLU A 3 -1.92 0.50 -14.96
N ILE A 4 -2.97 1.17 -14.46
CA ILE A 4 -2.97 1.84 -13.16
C ILE A 4 -3.91 1.06 -12.27
N ILE A 5 -3.37 0.46 -11.21
CA ILE A 5 -4.13 -0.27 -10.22
C ILE A 5 -4.07 0.50 -8.91
N THR A 6 -5.23 0.70 -8.27
CA THR A 6 -5.31 1.34 -6.96
C THR A 6 -5.70 0.30 -5.93
N VAL A 7 -4.90 0.17 -4.88
CA VAL A 7 -5.12 -0.76 -3.77
C VAL A 7 -5.33 0.03 -2.48
N THR A 8 -6.40 -0.30 -1.75
CA THR A 8 -6.61 0.23 -0.39
C THR A 8 -5.97 -0.73 0.62
N LEU A 9 -5.13 -0.18 1.49
CA LEU A 9 -4.52 -0.93 2.59
C LEU A 9 -4.99 -0.36 3.92
N VAL A 10 -5.31 -1.22 4.87
CA VAL A 10 -5.84 -0.86 6.19
C VAL A 10 -4.74 -0.98 7.23
N PHE A 11 -4.68 -0.01 8.13
CA PHE A 11 -3.75 -0.01 9.24
C PHE A 11 -4.03 -1.19 10.16
N THR A 12 -3.02 -2.01 10.38
CA THR A 12 -3.14 -3.22 11.20
C THR A 12 -2.50 -3.01 12.55
N ARG A 13 -1.22 -2.57 12.56
CA ARG A 13 -0.47 -2.37 13.81
C ARG A 13 0.73 -1.46 13.64
N PRO A 14 1.16 -0.77 14.71
CA PRO A 14 2.46 -0.13 14.72
C PRO A 14 3.58 -1.17 14.89
N THR A 15 4.77 -0.83 14.43
CA THR A 15 6.04 -1.53 14.73
C THR A 15 7.01 -0.57 15.41
N LYS A 16 8.28 -0.96 15.57
CA LYS A 16 9.32 -0.13 16.21
C LYS A 16 9.49 1.25 15.56
N ARG A 17 9.36 1.36 14.23
CA ARG A 17 9.59 2.62 13.48
C ARG A 17 8.65 2.82 12.29
N THR A 18 7.76 1.86 12.05
CA THR A 18 6.84 1.88 10.92
C THR A 18 5.41 1.60 11.38
N TYR A 19 4.46 1.91 10.52
CA TYR A 19 3.09 1.43 10.57
C TYR A 19 2.92 0.37 9.51
N ARG A 20 2.35 -0.78 9.90
CA ARG A 20 2.02 -1.86 8.97
C ARG A 20 0.60 -1.66 8.49
N TYR A 21 0.45 -1.66 7.17
CA TYR A 21 -0.82 -1.69 6.46
C TYR A 21 -0.91 -3.00 5.69
N ASP A 22 -2.05 -3.68 5.76
CA ASP A 22 -2.31 -4.90 5.00
C ASP A 22 -3.52 -4.67 4.07
N ALA A 23 -3.59 -5.45 2.98
CA ALA A 23 -4.72 -5.37 2.07
C ALA A 23 -6.02 -5.74 2.78
N ASP A 24 -7.08 -5.00 2.46
CA ASP A 24 -8.39 -5.24 3.03
C ASP A 24 -8.97 -6.60 2.59
N GLU A 25 -9.82 -7.20 3.41
CA GLU A 25 -10.47 -8.49 3.11
C GLU A 25 -11.43 -8.39 1.90
N THR A 26 -11.81 -7.17 1.50
CA THR A 26 -12.58 -6.90 0.27
C THR A 26 -11.71 -6.69 -0.98
N ALA A 27 -10.38 -6.74 -0.87
CA ALA A 27 -9.49 -6.65 -2.02
C ALA A 27 -9.61 -7.89 -2.93
N GLU A 28 -9.24 -7.74 -4.20
CA GLU A 28 -9.22 -8.84 -5.17
C GLU A 28 -8.44 -10.06 -4.68
N GLU A 29 -8.79 -11.25 -5.18
CA GLU A 29 -8.08 -12.49 -4.87
C GLU A 29 -6.64 -12.40 -5.41
N ASN A 30 -5.70 -12.00 -4.55
CA ASN A 30 -4.29 -11.64 -4.82
C ASN A 30 -4.08 -10.18 -5.29
N PRO A 31 -4.21 -9.18 -4.39
CA PRO A 31 -3.94 -7.80 -4.76
C PRO A 31 -2.45 -7.60 -5.06
N PRO A 32 -2.08 -6.68 -5.98
CA PRO A 32 -0.69 -6.46 -6.35
C PRO A 32 0.17 -5.93 -5.20
N VAL A 33 -0.46 -5.41 -4.14
CA VAL A 33 0.18 -5.06 -2.87
C VAL A 33 -0.61 -5.68 -1.74
N THR A 34 0.04 -6.54 -0.95
CA THR A 34 -0.57 -7.22 0.20
C THR A 34 -0.20 -6.58 1.53
N THR A 35 1.04 -6.10 1.68
CA THR A 35 1.52 -5.46 2.92
C THR A 35 2.42 -4.29 2.58
N LEU A 36 2.24 -3.16 3.27
CA LEU A 36 3.11 -1.99 3.20
C LEU A 36 3.56 -1.54 4.60
N TYR A 37 4.84 -1.20 4.72
CA TYR A 37 5.40 -0.59 5.93
C TYR A 37 5.74 0.87 5.66
N VAL A 38 5.05 1.78 6.34
CA VAL A 38 5.26 3.23 6.20
C VAL A 38 6.01 3.76 7.42
N GLN A 39 7.02 4.60 7.22
CA GLN A 39 7.74 5.22 8.36
C GLN A 39 6.78 6.07 9.20
N GLN A 40 6.89 5.98 10.53
CA GLN A 40 6.02 6.75 11.43
C GLN A 40 6.18 8.27 11.26
N THR A 41 7.36 8.72 10.83
CA THR A 41 7.65 10.12 10.50
C THR A 41 6.81 10.66 9.34
N ALA A 42 6.26 9.79 8.49
CA ALA A 42 5.34 10.21 7.42
C ALA A 42 3.96 10.63 7.95
N PHE A 43 3.59 10.18 9.16
CA PHE A 43 2.33 10.52 9.81
C PHE A 43 2.59 10.98 11.25
N PRO A 44 3.07 12.22 11.46
CA PRO A 44 3.44 12.72 12.79
C PRO A 44 2.27 12.79 13.78
N GLY A 45 1.02 12.81 13.29
CA GLY A 45 -0.20 12.74 14.11
C GLY A 45 -0.70 11.33 14.44
N GLY A 46 0.02 10.29 14.01
CA GLY A 46 -0.42 8.89 14.10
C GLY A 46 -0.95 8.35 12.77
N PRO A 47 -1.14 7.03 12.66
CA PRO A 47 -1.48 6.38 11.40
C PRO A 47 -2.93 6.68 10.99
N PRO A 48 -3.19 7.07 9.73
CA PRO A 48 -4.54 7.00 9.19
C PRO A 48 -5.04 5.56 9.18
N HIS A 49 -6.35 5.38 9.31
CA HIS A 49 -6.98 4.05 9.34
C HIS A 49 -6.77 3.27 8.03
N ALA A 50 -6.77 3.94 6.89
CA ALA A 50 -6.51 3.34 5.60
C ALA A 50 -5.66 4.28 4.73
N ILE A 51 -4.93 3.70 3.79
CA ILE A 51 -4.16 4.40 2.77
C ILE A 51 -4.50 3.84 1.39
N SER A 52 -4.33 4.67 0.37
CA SER A 52 -4.47 4.26 -1.02
C SER A 52 -3.10 4.22 -1.68
N VAL A 53 -2.79 3.11 -2.34
CA VAL A 53 -1.54 2.86 -3.04
C VAL A 53 -1.83 2.69 -4.51
N THR A 54 -1.24 3.54 -5.35
CA THR A 54 -1.35 3.43 -6.81
C THR A 54 -0.11 2.72 -7.35
N VAL A 55 -0.32 1.59 -8.01
CA VAL A 55 0.70 0.83 -8.72
C VAL A 55 0.57 1.13 -10.21
N MET A 56 1.68 1.50 -10.84
CA MET A 56 1.73 1.77 -12.28
C MET A 56 2.75 0.83 -12.93
N ALA A 57 2.29 0.04 -13.90
CA ALA A 57 3.19 -0.74 -14.73
C ALA A 57 3.83 0.18 -15.79
N LEU A 58 5.13 0.43 -15.65
CA LEU A 58 5.92 1.05 -16.72
C LEU A 58 6.33 -0.06 -17.69
N ASP A 59 5.87 0.04 -18.93
CA ASP A 59 6.29 -0.87 -20.00
C ASP A 59 7.81 -0.86 -20.11
N THR A 60 8.44 -1.98 -19.75
CA THR A 60 9.90 -2.19 -19.80
C THR A 60 10.28 -3.07 -20.98
N SER A 61 9.35 -3.35 -21.90
CA SER A 61 9.58 -4.13 -23.12
C SER A 61 10.26 -3.29 -24.20
N ARG A 62 11.50 -2.89 -23.93
CA ARG A 62 12.48 -2.42 -24.90
C ARG A 62 13.89 -2.71 -24.39
N GLU A 63 14.29 -3.99 -24.39
CA GLU A 63 15.69 -4.42 -24.60
C GLU A 63 15.70 -5.74 -25.38
#